data_AF-A0A2V9PRB6-F1
#
_entry.id   AF-A0A2V9PRB6-F1
#
_cell.length_a   1.000
_cell.length_b   1.000
_cell.length_c   1.000
_cell.angle_alpha   90.00
_cell.angle_beta   90.00
_cell.angle_gamma   90.00
#
_symmetry.space_group_name_H-M   'P 1'
#
loop_
_entity.id
_entity.type
_entity.pdbx_description
1 polymer ?
#
loop_
_entity_poly.entity_id
_entity_poly.type
_entity_poly.pdbx_seq_one_letter_code
_entity_poly.pdbx_strand_id
1 'polypeptide(L)'
;MIRGNNTTSDTFFAGRFEFLDLPGIVLSNCLQFPTAPITQGGCGLPTSVSSASISTLQSWSLGAPAFYEQGFGDPRYIDTRPFTAGYWQDAWQIRSGFTLNYGLRYELDSQVGPLNTYKKNFAPRLSFAWDPVSDHKTVVRGGYGIFYSPVYFQIPAVVKELGNVNGVRQIANTLVTVLGAPPANSAEIFGAMFAQGKILCGQPPAGANSCITRADLAQFVPVSNTGPLPAGTVLFFGQPNYRNPQSQQASLGIERQIGNSLSVSANYIYVHTTHLPWAIDKNLLPGAPIVSGQPGAN
;
A
#
# COMPACT_ATOMS: atom_id res chain seq x y z
N MET A 1 -1.87 -3.48 26.79
CA MET A 1 -1.86 -4.73 25.99
C MET A 1 -0.56 -4.78 25.21
N ILE A 2 0.12 -5.94 25.18
CA ILE A 2 1.30 -6.13 24.33
C ILE A 2 0.84 -6.87 23.08
N ARG A 3 1.17 -6.34 21.89
CA ARG A 3 0.86 -7.00 20.61
C ARG A 3 2.14 -7.54 20.00
N GLY A 4 2.28 -8.86 20.00
CA GLY A 4 3.29 -9.56 19.22
C GLY A 4 2.78 -9.78 17.81
N ASN A 5 3.49 -9.27 16.82
CA ASN A 5 3.15 -9.50 15.42
C ASN A 5 4.34 -10.19 14.74
N ASN A 6 4.02 -11.16 13.89
CA ASN A 6 4.96 -11.84 13.01
C ASN A 6 4.38 -11.78 11.61
N THR A 7 5.14 -11.23 10.67
CA THR A 7 4.78 -11.23 9.25
C THR A 7 5.96 -11.75 8.45
N THR A 8 5.64 -12.52 7.42
CA THR A 8 6.59 -13.03 6.44
C THR A 8 6.07 -12.65 5.08
N SER A 9 6.86 -11.92 4.30
CA SER A 9 6.50 -11.49 2.95
C SER A 9 7.60 -11.85 1.98
N ASP A 10 7.41 -12.96 1.25
CA ASP A 10 8.30 -13.39 0.19
C ASP A 10 8.05 -12.64 -1.13
N THR A 11 7.39 -11.48 -1.06
CA THR A 11 7.07 -10.65 -2.21
C THR A 11 8.36 -10.30 -2.97
N PHE A 12 8.38 -10.64 -4.26
CA PHE A 12 9.50 -10.48 -5.19
C PHE A 12 10.69 -11.45 -5.02
N PHE A 13 10.68 -12.41 -4.09
CA PHE A 13 11.86 -13.27 -3.87
C PHE A 13 12.12 -14.27 -5.00
N ALA A 14 11.06 -14.75 -5.67
CA ALA A 14 11.19 -15.67 -6.79
C ALA A 14 11.87 -15.04 -8.02
N GLY A 15 11.87 -13.71 -8.11
CA GLY A 15 12.18 -12.98 -9.33
C GLY A 15 11.03 -13.06 -10.35
N ARG A 16 10.78 -11.97 -11.05
CA ARG A 16 9.79 -11.95 -12.14
C ARG A 16 10.30 -11.14 -13.32
N PHE A 17 9.96 -11.59 -14.52
CA PHE A 17 10.05 -10.81 -15.74
C PHE A 17 8.64 -10.51 -16.19
N GLU A 18 8.32 -9.24 -16.35
CA GLU A 18 7.00 -8.82 -16.84
C GLU A 18 7.07 -8.40 -18.29
N PHE A 19 6.23 -9.02 -19.11
CA PHE A 19 6.07 -8.68 -20.52
C PHE A 19 4.80 -7.86 -20.66
N LEU A 20 4.97 -6.65 -21.17
CA LEU A 20 3.90 -5.68 -21.35
C LEU A 20 4.03 -5.08 -22.76
N ASP A 21 3.06 -4.24 -23.13
CA ASP A 21 3.19 -3.40 -24.31
C ASP A 21 4.33 -2.41 -24.10
N LEU A 22 5.25 -2.36 -25.06
CA LEU A 22 6.42 -1.48 -25.00
C LEU A 22 6.31 -0.37 -26.05
N PRO A 23 6.89 0.82 -25.77
CA PRO A 23 7.03 1.83 -26.78
C PRO A 23 7.95 1.32 -27.90
N GLY A 24 7.62 1.63 -29.15
CA GLY A 24 8.40 1.20 -30.31
C GLY A 24 9.86 1.65 -30.27
N ILE A 25 10.14 2.73 -29.55
CA ILE A 25 11.49 3.28 -29.33
C ILE A 25 12.49 2.25 -28.78
N VAL A 26 12.00 1.22 -28.07
CA VAL A 26 12.85 0.15 -27.51
C VAL A 26 13.57 -0.64 -28.60
N LEU A 27 12.97 -0.80 -29.78
CA LEU A 27 13.60 -1.49 -30.92
C LEU A 27 14.15 -0.52 -31.94
N SER A 28 13.43 0.57 -32.20
CA SER A 28 13.83 1.56 -33.19
C SER A 28 13.09 2.86 -32.99
N ASN A 29 13.81 3.97 -33.13
CA ASN A 29 13.20 5.28 -33.18
C ASN A 29 12.21 5.42 -34.37
N CYS A 30 12.33 4.61 -35.44
CA CYS A 30 11.33 4.57 -36.53
C CYS A 30 9.93 4.17 -36.05
N LEU A 31 9.84 3.31 -35.05
CA LEU A 31 8.55 2.83 -34.54
C LEU A 31 7.90 3.88 -33.65
N GLN A 32 8.69 4.74 -33.01
CA GLN A 32 8.19 5.81 -32.16
C GLN A 32 7.91 7.10 -32.94
N PHE A 33 8.82 7.48 -33.83
CA PHE A 33 8.80 8.74 -34.58
C PHE A 33 9.04 8.50 -36.08
N PRO A 34 8.17 7.75 -36.77
CA PRO A 34 8.39 7.35 -38.16
C PRO A 34 8.57 8.55 -39.11
N THR A 35 7.83 9.63 -38.87
CA THR A 35 7.76 10.82 -39.73
C THR A 35 8.79 11.89 -39.38
N ALA A 36 9.47 11.80 -38.23
CA ALA A 36 10.50 12.77 -37.87
C ALA A 36 11.72 12.63 -38.81
N PRO A 37 12.47 13.71 -39.08
CA PRO A 37 13.71 13.63 -39.86
C PRO A 37 14.71 12.67 -39.22
N ILE A 38 15.51 11.98 -40.05
CA ILE A 38 16.52 11.02 -39.59
C ILE A 38 17.53 11.66 -38.63
N THR A 39 17.84 12.94 -38.85
CA THR A 39 18.74 13.72 -37.98
C THR A 39 18.21 13.95 -36.56
N GLN A 40 16.91 13.75 -36.33
CA GLN A 40 16.26 13.82 -35.01
C GLN A 40 15.85 12.44 -34.50
N GLY A 41 16.41 11.37 -35.07
CA GLY A 41 16.12 9.99 -34.70
C GLY A 41 14.89 9.40 -35.41
N GLY A 42 14.11 10.16 -36.17
CA GLY A 42 13.02 9.56 -36.94
C GLY A 42 13.49 8.83 -38.19
N CYS A 43 12.56 8.45 -39.08
CA CYS A 43 12.89 7.70 -40.29
C CYS A 43 12.40 8.34 -41.58
N GLY A 44 11.90 9.59 -41.51
CA GLY A 44 11.43 10.35 -42.66
C GLY A 44 10.31 9.67 -43.47
N LEU A 45 9.58 8.75 -42.83
CA LEU A 45 8.47 8.04 -43.47
C LEU A 45 7.29 8.99 -43.72
N PRO A 46 6.42 8.68 -44.72
CA PRO A 46 5.25 9.51 -45.01
C PRO A 46 4.36 9.73 -43.78
N THR A 47 3.66 10.87 -43.71
CA THR A 47 2.75 11.23 -42.61
C THR A 47 1.58 10.26 -42.42
N SER A 48 1.34 9.38 -43.38
CA SER A 48 0.35 8.29 -43.27
C SER A 48 0.82 7.13 -42.40
N VAL A 49 2.11 7.02 -42.09
CA VAL A 49 2.66 5.98 -41.22
C VAL A 49 2.59 6.44 -39.77
N SER A 50 1.78 5.76 -38.97
CA SER A 50 1.66 6.03 -37.53
C SER A 50 2.77 5.34 -36.74
N SER A 51 3.09 5.89 -35.56
CA SER A 51 3.91 5.18 -34.57
C SER A 51 3.31 3.82 -34.22
N ALA A 52 4.15 2.83 -33.99
CA ALA A 52 3.77 1.48 -33.59
C ALA A 52 4.35 1.17 -32.21
N SER A 53 3.55 0.55 -31.35
CA SER A 53 4.02 -0.08 -30.13
C SER A 53 4.38 -1.55 -30.39
N ILE A 54 5.12 -2.13 -29.46
CA ILE A 54 5.40 -3.55 -29.42
C ILE A 54 4.36 -4.16 -28.49
N SER A 55 3.50 -5.04 -29.00
CA SER A 55 2.49 -5.70 -28.17
C SER A 55 3.13 -6.66 -27.17
N THR A 56 2.41 -7.00 -26.11
CA THR A 56 2.84 -7.96 -25.09
C THR A 56 3.30 -9.30 -25.69
N LEU A 57 2.61 -9.80 -26.73
CA LEU A 57 3.00 -11.04 -27.40
C LEU A 57 4.31 -10.88 -28.21
N GLN A 58 4.52 -9.70 -28.81
CA GLN A 58 5.74 -9.39 -29.52
C GLN A 58 6.91 -9.21 -28.55
N SER A 59 6.71 -8.51 -27.43
CA SER A 59 7.76 -8.33 -26.41
C SER A 59 8.18 -9.66 -25.79
N TRP A 60 7.22 -10.57 -25.55
CA TRP A 60 7.51 -11.97 -25.19
C TRP A 60 8.33 -12.70 -26.24
N SER A 61 7.89 -12.67 -27.50
CA SER A 61 8.57 -13.37 -28.60
C SER A 61 10.00 -12.86 -28.83
N LEU A 62 10.26 -11.59 -28.51
CA LEU A 62 11.57 -10.95 -28.62
C LEU A 62 12.46 -11.19 -27.38
N GLY A 63 11.94 -11.79 -26.30
CA GLY A 63 12.67 -11.89 -25.04
C GLY A 63 12.95 -10.54 -24.41
N ALA A 64 12.07 -9.55 -24.61
CA ALA A 64 12.20 -8.18 -24.15
C ALA A 64 11.16 -7.85 -23.07
N PRO A 65 11.32 -8.33 -21.83
CA PRO A 65 10.42 -7.98 -20.74
C PRO A 65 10.52 -6.48 -20.44
N ALA A 66 9.39 -5.84 -20.12
CA ALA A 66 9.29 -4.45 -19.71
C ALA A 66 10.14 -4.15 -18.47
N PHE A 67 10.17 -5.09 -17.53
CA PHE A 67 11.07 -5.03 -16.40
C PHE A 67 11.34 -6.42 -15.80
N TYR A 68 12.40 -6.46 -15.02
CA TYR A 68 12.77 -7.55 -14.13
C TYR A 68 12.78 -7.02 -12.69
N GLU A 69 12.18 -7.76 -11.76
CA GLU A 69 12.16 -7.41 -10.34
C GLU A 69 12.49 -8.62 -9.46
N GLN A 70 13.40 -8.44 -8.49
CA GLN A 70 13.68 -9.45 -7.48
C GLN A 70 14.18 -8.88 -6.16
N GLY A 71 13.69 -9.45 -5.05
CA GLY A 71 14.13 -9.15 -3.69
C GLY A 71 15.11 -10.18 -3.11
N PHE A 72 16.09 -9.71 -2.34
CA PHE A 72 17.04 -10.58 -1.62
C PHE A 72 17.25 -10.13 -0.17
N GLY A 73 17.14 -11.04 0.79
CA GLY A 73 17.35 -10.72 2.20
C GLY A 73 16.56 -11.61 3.15
N ASP A 74 16.19 -11.05 4.31
CA ASP A 74 15.31 -11.72 5.27
C ASP A 74 13.87 -11.16 5.12
N PRO A 75 12.89 -11.94 4.65
CA PRO A 75 11.50 -11.50 4.48
C PRO A 75 10.69 -11.47 5.79
N ARG A 76 11.33 -11.72 6.93
CA ARG A 76 10.63 -11.85 8.22
C ARG A 76 10.74 -10.56 9.01
N TYR A 77 9.60 -10.01 9.38
CA TYR A 77 9.53 -8.89 10.32
C TYR A 77 8.79 -9.28 11.59
N ILE A 78 9.54 -9.30 12.68
CA ILE A 78 9.08 -9.67 14.01
C ILE A 78 9.26 -8.45 14.91
N ASP A 79 8.17 -7.97 15.48
CA ASP A 79 8.23 -6.85 16.43
C ASP A 79 7.11 -6.92 17.47
N THR A 80 7.39 -6.34 18.63
CA THR A 80 6.48 -6.27 19.77
C THR A 80 6.19 -4.82 20.10
N ARG A 81 4.92 -4.42 19.97
CA ARG A 81 4.50 -3.02 20.14
C ARG A 81 3.45 -2.88 21.24
N PRO A 82 3.67 -2.01 22.24
CA PRO A 82 2.66 -1.78 23.26
C PRO A 82 1.48 -1.00 22.68
N PHE A 83 0.27 -1.40 23.07
CA PHE A 83 -0.95 -0.62 22.88
C PHE A 83 -1.51 -0.31 24.26
N THR A 84 -1.53 0.98 24.59
CA THR A 84 -1.94 1.47 25.91
C THR A 84 -3.18 2.33 25.75
N ALA A 85 -4.16 2.16 26.62
CA ALA A 85 -5.34 3.01 26.63
C ALA A 85 -5.78 3.30 28.06
N GLY A 86 -6.23 4.53 28.28
CA GLY A 86 -6.92 4.94 29.51
C GLY A 86 -8.33 5.38 29.16
N TYR A 87 -9.29 5.12 30.05
CA TYR A 87 -10.67 5.55 29.84
C TYR A 87 -11.28 6.09 31.12
N TRP A 88 -12.21 7.02 30.95
CA TRP A 88 -13.10 7.52 31.97
C TRP A 88 -14.48 7.71 31.36
N GLN A 89 -15.52 7.35 32.11
CA GLN A 89 -16.91 7.50 31.68
C GLN A 89 -17.79 7.74 32.90
N ASP A 90 -18.88 8.49 32.70
CA ASP A 90 -19.91 8.74 33.69
C ASP A 90 -21.31 8.80 33.04
N ALA A 91 -22.33 8.58 33.85
CA ALA A 91 -23.73 8.61 33.46
C ALA A 91 -24.52 9.50 34.42
N TRP A 92 -25.04 10.61 33.90
CA TRP A 92 -25.78 11.59 34.68
C TRP A 92 -27.24 11.63 34.27
N GLN A 93 -28.12 11.28 35.21
CA GLN A 93 -29.54 11.55 35.09
C GLN A 93 -29.82 13.01 35.46
N ILE A 94 -29.83 13.90 34.47
CA ILE A 94 -30.04 15.34 34.70
C ILE A 94 -31.47 15.62 35.18
N ARG A 95 -32.46 14.85 34.71
CA ARG A 95 -33.86 14.90 35.16
C ARG A 95 -34.56 13.56 34.93
N SER A 96 -35.77 13.40 35.48
CA SER A 96 -36.62 12.25 35.16
C SER A 96 -36.81 12.13 33.65
N GLY A 97 -36.46 10.98 33.09
CA GLY A 97 -36.54 10.73 31.66
C GLY A 97 -35.39 11.29 30.82
N PHE A 98 -34.35 11.95 31.36
CA PHE A 98 -33.16 12.33 30.56
C PHE A 98 -31.86 11.87 31.24
N THR A 99 -31.15 10.97 30.56
CA THR A 99 -29.84 10.49 30.97
C THR A 99 -28.81 10.87 29.91
N LEU A 100 -27.70 11.48 30.35
CA LEU A 100 -26.55 11.80 29.53
C LEU A 100 -25.39 10.90 29.94
N ASN A 101 -24.83 10.14 29.01
CA ASN A 101 -23.58 9.42 29.21
C ASN A 101 -22.47 10.15 28.48
N TYR A 102 -21.34 10.34 29.15
CA TYR A 102 -20.18 11.00 28.58
C TYR A 102 -18.92 10.29 29.02
N GLY A 103 -17.90 10.32 28.17
CA GLY A 103 -16.64 9.67 28.46
C GLY A 103 -15.54 10.12 27.54
N LEU A 104 -14.32 9.87 27.99
CA LEU A 104 -13.11 10.12 27.25
C LEU A 104 -12.23 8.89 27.32
N ARG A 105 -11.75 8.45 26.17
CA ARG A 105 -10.71 7.44 26.06
C ARG A 105 -9.49 8.07 25.41
N TYR A 106 -8.31 7.79 25.95
CA TYR A 106 -7.04 8.12 25.33
C TYR A 106 -6.38 6.82 24.88
N GLU A 107 -5.92 6.76 23.64
CA GLU A 107 -5.21 5.61 23.09
C GLU A 107 -3.79 5.99 22.68
N LEU A 108 -2.82 5.14 22.99
CA LEU A 108 -1.45 5.27 22.58
C LEU A 108 -1.03 3.99 21.86
N ASP A 109 -0.95 4.10 20.55
CA ASP A 109 -0.53 3.03 19.66
C ASP A 109 0.96 3.19 19.34
N SER A 110 1.81 2.66 20.24
CA SER A 110 3.26 2.84 20.15
C SER A 110 3.82 2.20 18.89
N GLN A 111 4.47 3.02 18.09
CA GLN A 111 5.23 2.64 16.91
C GLN A 111 6.71 2.55 17.25
N VAL A 112 7.40 1.64 16.58
CA VAL A 112 8.85 1.44 16.65
C VAL A 112 9.38 1.37 15.22
N GLY A 113 10.65 1.73 15.04
CA GLY A 113 11.27 1.78 13.72
C GLY A 113 10.86 3.02 12.92
N PRO A 114 10.51 2.91 11.63
CA PRO A 114 10.45 4.05 10.71
C PRO A 114 9.19 4.92 10.82
N LEU A 115 8.24 4.56 11.70
CA LEU A 115 7.03 5.34 11.95
C LEU A 115 7.08 5.98 13.33
N ASN A 116 6.67 7.25 13.40
CA ASN A 116 6.54 7.95 14.66
C ASN A 116 5.24 7.55 15.40
N THR A 117 5.31 7.48 16.72
CA THR A 117 4.12 7.28 17.55
C THR A 117 3.30 8.55 17.58
N TYR A 118 2.06 8.50 17.06
CA TYR A 118 1.11 9.59 17.19
C TYR A 118 0.45 9.58 18.58
N LYS A 119 0.50 10.72 19.27
CA LYS A 119 0.15 10.85 20.70
C LYS A 119 -1.15 11.61 20.97
N LYS A 120 -1.98 11.87 19.95
CA LYS A 120 -3.18 12.72 20.08
C LYS A 120 -4.47 11.97 19.78
N ASN A 121 -4.52 10.67 20.06
CA ASN A 121 -5.74 9.87 19.87
C ASN A 121 -6.66 10.02 21.09
N PHE A 122 -7.32 11.16 21.17
CA PHE A 122 -8.38 11.42 22.16
C PHE A 122 -9.73 11.06 21.55
N ALA A 123 -10.39 10.08 22.15
CA ALA A 123 -11.64 9.49 21.71
C ALA A 123 -12.78 9.88 22.68
N PRO A 124 -13.30 11.12 22.59
CA PRO A 124 -14.48 11.52 23.35
C PRO A 124 -15.72 10.76 22.86
N ARG A 125 -16.64 10.52 23.78
CA ARG A 125 -17.92 9.85 23.53
C ARG A 125 -19.00 10.56 24.32
N LEU A 126 -20.12 10.82 23.67
CA LEU A 126 -21.30 11.45 24.25
C LEU A 126 -22.52 10.69 23.75
N SER A 127 -23.45 10.38 24.63
CA SER A 127 -24.75 9.83 24.26
C SER A 127 -25.83 10.25 25.23
N PHE A 128 -27.08 10.20 24.80
CA PHE A 128 -28.21 10.49 25.64
C PHE A 128 -29.34 9.50 25.39
N ALA A 129 -30.17 9.33 26.42
CA ALA A 129 -31.47 8.69 26.34
C ALA A 129 -32.50 9.62 26.94
N TRP A 130 -33.56 9.89 26.18
CA TRP A 130 -34.57 10.88 26.52
C TRP A 130 -35.98 10.33 26.33
N ASP A 131 -36.81 10.41 27.35
CA ASP A 131 -38.26 10.32 27.28
C ASP A 131 -38.84 11.75 27.16
N PRO A 132 -39.20 12.21 25.95
CA PRO A 132 -39.62 13.59 25.72
C PRO A 132 -41.00 13.92 26.26
N VAL A 133 -41.85 12.91 26.47
CA VAL A 133 -43.26 13.06 26.88
C VAL A 133 -43.52 12.56 28.30
N SER A 134 -42.51 11.96 28.96
CA SER A 134 -42.59 11.40 30.31
C SER A 134 -43.69 10.34 30.47
N ASP A 135 -44.08 9.69 29.38
CA ASP A 135 -45.09 8.63 29.35
C ASP A 135 -44.47 7.23 29.34
N HIS A 136 -43.12 7.15 29.29
CA HIS A 136 -42.32 5.93 29.17
C HIS A 136 -42.61 5.06 27.94
N LYS A 137 -43.36 5.60 26.97
CA LYS A 137 -43.71 4.94 25.70
C LYS A 137 -42.89 5.47 24.54
N THR A 138 -42.30 6.65 24.66
CA THR A 138 -41.42 7.23 23.64
C THR A 138 -40.01 7.39 24.20
N VAL A 139 -39.02 6.90 23.47
CA VAL A 139 -37.61 7.09 23.80
C VAL A 139 -36.84 7.57 22.58
N VAL A 140 -36.10 8.66 22.75
CA VAL A 140 -35.13 9.19 21.80
C VAL A 140 -33.74 8.86 22.33
N ARG A 141 -32.94 8.18 21.52
CA ARG A 141 -31.56 7.84 21.85
C ARG A 141 -30.64 8.47 20.82
N GLY A 142 -29.56 9.08 21.27
CA GLY A 142 -28.59 9.66 20.35
C GLY A 142 -27.18 9.53 20.91
N GLY A 143 -26.19 9.54 20.02
CA GLY A 143 -24.81 9.47 20.44
C GLY A 143 -23.85 9.89 19.34
N TYR A 144 -22.67 10.32 19.77
CA TYR A 144 -21.54 10.65 18.94
C TYR A 144 -20.25 10.18 19.61
N GLY A 145 -19.32 9.65 18.84
CA GLY A 145 -18.01 9.27 19.33
C GLY A 145 -16.95 9.28 18.25
N ILE A 146 -15.71 9.48 18.69
CA ILE A 146 -14.51 9.33 17.86
C ILE A 146 -13.84 8.00 18.23
N PHE A 147 -13.45 7.23 17.20
CA PHE A 147 -12.80 5.93 17.35
C PHE A 147 -11.55 5.90 16.49
N TYR A 148 -10.47 5.34 17.03
CA TYR A 148 -9.21 5.17 16.30
C TYR A 148 -8.99 3.70 15.98
N SER A 149 -8.38 3.43 14.83
CA SER A 149 -7.84 2.12 14.52
C SER A 149 -6.32 2.14 14.74
N PRO A 150 -5.73 1.09 15.33
CA PRO A 150 -4.29 0.96 15.36
C PRO A 150 -3.68 0.95 13.95
N VAL A 151 -2.44 1.41 13.82
CA VAL A 151 -1.66 1.31 12.59
C VAL A 151 -1.42 -0.16 12.28
N TYR A 152 -1.87 -0.58 11.10
CA TYR A 152 -1.72 -1.94 10.63
C TYR A 152 -0.24 -2.32 10.56
N PHE A 153 0.12 -3.49 11.10
CA PHE A 153 1.52 -3.89 11.27
C PHE A 153 2.29 -4.01 9.96
N GLN A 154 1.61 -4.33 8.85
CA GLN A 154 2.24 -4.42 7.55
C GLN A 154 2.84 -3.09 7.07
N ILE A 155 2.32 -1.95 7.52
CA ILE A 155 2.83 -0.63 7.12
C ILE A 155 4.27 -0.42 7.61
N PRO A 156 4.57 -0.45 8.94
CA PRO A 156 5.95 -0.36 9.39
C PRO A 156 6.81 -1.56 8.96
N ALA A 157 6.21 -2.74 8.73
CA ALA A 157 6.93 -3.90 8.20
C ALA A 157 7.52 -3.59 6.82
N VAL A 158 6.68 -3.21 5.85
CA VAL A 158 7.10 -2.87 4.49
C VAL A 158 8.15 -1.75 4.49
N VAL A 159 7.95 -0.71 5.31
CA VAL A 159 8.91 0.40 5.38
C VAL A 159 10.26 -0.03 5.98
N LYS A 160 10.29 -0.97 6.93
CA LYS A 160 11.55 -1.45 7.50
C LYS A 160 12.22 -2.51 6.62
N GLU A 161 11.44 -3.42 6.05
CA GLU A 161 11.91 -4.49 5.17
C GLU A 161 12.47 -3.94 3.86
N LEU A 162 11.72 -3.03 3.21
CA LEU A 162 12.03 -2.47 1.89
C LEU A 162 12.50 -1.01 1.94
N GLY A 163 12.77 -0.46 3.13
CA GLY A 163 13.38 0.86 3.29
C GLY A 163 14.90 0.81 3.40
N ASN A 164 15.50 1.99 3.50
CA ASN A 164 16.92 2.15 3.84
C ASN A 164 17.04 2.83 5.21
N VAL A 165 17.45 2.05 6.22
CA VAL A 165 17.62 2.52 7.59
C VAL A 165 19.12 2.55 7.90
N ASN A 166 19.69 3.75 8.02
CA ASN A 166 21.12 3.96 8.32
C ASN A 166 22.08 3.22 7.37
N GLY A 167 21.75 3.15 6.07
CA GLY A 167 22.57 2.46 5.07
C GLY A 167 22.37 0.95 5.02
N VAL A 168 21.34 0.43 5.68
CA VAL A 168 20.98 -1.00 5.70
C VAL A 168 19.57 -1.19 5.14
N ARG A 169 19.42 -2.19 4.27
CA ARG A 169 18.18 -2.67 3.67
C ARG A 169 17.98 -4.11 4.10
N GLN A 170 16.87 -4.43 4.75
CA GLN A 170 16.60 -5.81 5.16
C GLN A 170 16.31 -6.70 3.94
N ILE A 171 15.59 -6.17 2.95
CA ILE A 171 15.38 -6.75 1.63
C ILE A 171 15.95 -5.77 0.59
N ALA A 172 16.94 -6.23 -0.17
CA ALA A 172 17.45 -5.50 -1.31
C ALA A 172 16.60 -5.86 -2.54
N ASN A 173 15.60 -5.03 -2.85
CA ASN A 173 14.77 -5.17 -4.04
C ASN A 173 15.39 -4.38 -5.20
N THR A 174 15.62 -5.08 -6.31
CA THR A 174 16.11 -4.50 -7.56
C THR A 174 15.02 -4.55 -8.63
N LEU A 175 14.81 -3.43 -9.30
CA LEU A 175 13.95 -3.26 -10.47
C LEU A 175 14.79 -2.78 -11.64
N VAL A 176 14.91 -3.60 -12.68
CA VAL A 176 15.62 -3.26 -13.91
C VAL A 176 14.59 -3.17 -15.02
N THR A 177 14.48 -2.01 -15.66
CA THR A 177 13.52 -1.82 -16.76
C THR A 177 14.15 -2.15 -18.11
N VAL A 178 13.33 -2.22 -19.17
CA VAL A 178 13.81 -2.39 -20.54
C VAL A 178 14.58 -1.16 -21.04
N LEU A 179 14.31 0.01 -20.45
CA LEU A 179 15.09 1.23 -20.67
C LEU A 179 16.38 1.26 -19.85
N GLY A 180 16.58 0.26 -18.98
CA GLY A 180 17.80 0.02 -18.24
C GLY A 180 17.79 0.46 -16.78
N ALA A 181 18.70 -0.13 -16.02
CA ALA A 181 19.31 0.41 -14.82
C ALA A 181 20.81 0.16 -14.99
N PRO A 182 21.60 1.17 -15.43
CA PRO A 182 22.98 0.95 -15.86
C PRO A 182 23.79 0.09 -14.87
N PRO A 183 24.58 -0.89 -15.36
CA PRO A 183 24.98 -1.08 -16.76
C PRO A 183 24.06 -1.94 -17.64
N ALA A 184 22.95 -2.49 -17.15
CA ALA A 184 22.15 -3.47 -17.90
C ALA A 184 20.65 -3.11 -18.02
N ASN A 185 19.95 -3.78 -18.93
CA ASN A 185 18.49 -3.75 -19.04
C ASN A 185 17.84 -5.12 -18.82
N SER A 186 16.51 -5.14 -18.68
CA SER A 186 15.75 -6.36 -18.40
C SER A 186 15.85 -7.41 -19.50
N ALA A 187 16.00 -7.02 -20.78
CA ALA A 187 16.13 -7.94 -21.91
C ALA A 187 17.49 -8.66 -21.90
N GLU A 188 18.56 -7.94 -21.56
CA GLU A 188 19.90 -8.52 -21.39
C GLU A 188 19.92 -9.54 -20.24
N ILE A 189 19.32 -9.18 -19.09
CA ILE A 189 19.21 -10.09 -17.95
C ILE A 189 18.39 -11.33 -18.35
N PHE A 190 17.26 -11.14 -19.03
CA PHE A 190 16.40 -12.23 -19.48
C PHE A 190 17.16 -13.19 -20.41
N GLY A 191 17.81 -12.68 -21.45
CA GLY A 191 18.57 -13.50 -22.40
C GLY A 191 19.69 -14.30 -21.73
N ALA A 192 20.43 -13.67 -20.82
CA ALA A 192 21.51 -14.34 -20.09
C ALA A 192 20.98 -15.42 -19.13
N MET A 193 19.95 -15.11 -18.33
CA MET A 193 19.34 -16.06 -17.41
C MET A 193 18.66 -17.22 -18.15
N PHE A 194 18.07 -16.97 -19.31
CA PHE A 194 17.51 -18.00 -20.18
C PHE A 194 18.60 -18.94 -20.71
N ALA A 195 19.69 -18.39 -21.25
CA ALA A 195 20.81 -19.17 -21.76
C ALA A 195 21.50 -20.02 -20.67
N GLN A 196 21.51 -19.53 -19.43
CA GLN A 196 22.02 -20.26 -18.25
C GLN A 196 21.02 -21.27 -17.68
N GLY A 197 19.80 -21.38 -18.25
CA GLY A 197 18.74 -22.26 -17.77
C GLY A 197 18.10 -21.84 -16.44
N LYS A 198 18.40 -20.65 -15.94
CA LYS A 198 17.92 -20.14 -14.64
C LYS A 198 16.43 -19.82 -14.65
N ILE A 199 15.89 -19.42 -15.81
CA ILE A 199 14.45 -19.18 -16.01
C ILE A 199 13.68 -20.49 -16.18
N LEU A 200 14.33 -21.54 -16.70
CA LEU A 200 13.73 -22.86 -16.91
C LEU A 200 13.75 -23.74 -15.66
N CYS A 201 14.51 -23.32 -14.65
CA CYS A 201 14.46 -23.90 -13.32
C CYS A 201 13.06 -23.60 -12.76
N GLY A 202 12.20 -24.63 -12.73
CA GLY A 202 10.80 -24.52 -12.32
C GLY A 202 10.67 -24.14 -10.84
N GLN A 203 10.24 -25.08 -10.00
CA GLN A 203 10.19 -24.83 -8.56
C GLN A 203 11.53 -25.24 -7.91
N PRO A 204 12.24 -24.34 -7.21
CA PRO A 204 13.42 -24.74 -6.44
C PRO A 204 13.03 -25.73 -5.32
N PRO A 205 13.93 -26.62 -4.88
CA PRO A 205 13.68 -27.51 -3.76
C PRO A 205 13.22 -26.76 -2.50
N ALA A 206 12.41 -27.40 -1.66
CA ALA A 206 11.97 -26.80 -0.40
C ALA A 206 13.17 -26.36 0.45
N GLY A 207 13.18 -25.09 0.88
CA GLY A 207 14.27 -24.49 1.64
C GLY A 207 15.45 -23.97 0.80
N ALA A 208 15.42 -24.12 -0.53
CA ALA A 208 16.39 -23.48 -1.42
C ALA A 208 15.94 -22.07 -1.83
N ASN A 209 16.91 -21.21 -2.13
CA ASN A 209 16.65 -19.89 -2.72
C ASN A 209 16.04 -20.03 -4.12
N SER A 210 15.50 -18.92 -4.63
CA SER A 210 15.11 -18.77 -6.03
C SER A 210 16.21 -19.21 -6.99
N CYS A 211 15.81 -19.72 -8.16
CA CYS A 211 16.73 -20.21 -9.18
C CYS A 211 17.70 -19.13 -9.66
N ILE A 212 17.22 -17.89 -9.82
CA ILE A 212 18.07 -16.71 -9.99
C ILE A 212 18.53 -16.26 -8.62
N THR A 213 19.85 -16.26 -8.41
CA THR A 213 20.49 -15.86 -7.17
C THR A 213 21.13 -14.47 -7.29
N ARG A 214 21.50 -13.89 -6.14
CA ARG A 214 22.24 -12.62 -6.10
C ARG A 214 23.53 -12.67 -6.92
N ALA A 215 24.22 -13.81 -6.94
CA ALA A 215 25.48 -13.98 -7.68
C ALA A 215 25.25 -13.94 -9.20
N ASP A 216 24.13 -14.51 -9.66
CA ASP A 216 23.76 -14.52 -11.08
C ASP A 216 23.50 -13.08 -11.59
N LEU A 217 22.93 -12.21 -10.75
CA LEU A 217 22.67 -10.81 -11.07
C LEU A 217 23.88 -9.89 -10.96
N ALA A 218 24.92 -10.26 -10.21
CA ALA A 218 26.04 -9.38 -9.90
C ALA A 218 26.80 -8.88 -11.14
N GLN A 219 26.70 -9.60 -12.27
CA GLN A 219 27.27 -9.20 -13.56
C GLN A 219 26.49 -8.08 -14.28
N PHE A 220 25.22 -7.86 -13.90
CA PHE A 220 24.31 -6.90 -14.53
C PHE A 220 24.00 -5.72 -13.62
N VAL A 221 23.61 -6.00 -12.38
CA VAL A 221 23.23 -4.99 -11.39
C VAL A 221 23.77 -5.37 -10.01
N PRO A 222 24.47 -4.46 -9.31
CA PRO A 222 24.93 -4.76 -7.97
C PRO A 222 23.72 -4.82 -7.04
N VAL A 223 23.56 -5.93 -6.33
CA VAL A 223 22.53 -6.09 -5.31
C VAL A 223 23.23 -6.21 -3.97
N SER A 224 22.97 -5.27 -3.07
CA SER A 224 23.55 -5.25 -1.73
C SER A 224 22.50 -4.89 -0.69
N ASN A 225 22.58 -5.48 0.50
CA ASN A 225 21.77 -5.11 1.65
C ASN A 225 22.39 -3.96 2.46
N THR A 226 23.63 -3.57 2.16
CA THR A 226 24.35 -2.51 2.90
C THR A 226 25.05 -1.52 1.97
N GLY A 227 25.26 -0.30 2.45
CA GLY A 227 26.04 0.72 1.74
C GLY A 227 25.20 1.53 0.73
N PRO A 228 25.83 2.07 -0.33
CA PRO A 228 25.15 2.90 -1.32
C PRO A 228 23.93 2.22 -1.95
N LEU A 229 23.02 3.01 -2.52
CA LEU A 229 21.84 2.55 -3.26
C LEU A 229 22.22 2.27 -4.73
N PRO A 230 22.22 1.01 -5.20
CA PRO A 230 22.33 0.70 -6.61
C PRO A 230 21.24 1.37 -7.46
N ALA A 231 21.51 1.57 -8.75
CA ALA A 231 20.48 1.93 -9.71
C ALA A 231 19.37 0.86 -9.73
N GLY A 232 18.12 1.28 -9.90
CA GLY A 232 16.97 0.36 -9.88
C GLY A 232 16.56 -0.09 -8.47
N THR A 233 17.13 0.46 -7.39
CA THR A 233 16.67 0.13 -6.03
C THR A 233 15.25 0.66 -5.79
N VAL A 234 14.33 -0.23 -5.44
CA VAL A 234 12.98 0.14 -5.01
C VAL A 234 12.98 0.35 -3.50
N LEU A 235 12.46 1.50 -3.04
CA LEU A 235 12.44 1.86 -1.64
C LEU A 235 11.04 2.26 -1.18
N PHE A 236 10.68 1.82 0.01
CA PHE A 236 9.46 2.22 0.71
C PHE A 236 9.81 3.14 1.87
N PHE A 237 9.01 4.20 2.03
CA PHE A 237 9.21 5.19 3.07
C PHE A 237 7.92 5.41 3.86
N GLY A 238 8.06 5.49 5.17
CA GLY A 238 6.97 5.87 6.05
C GLY A 238 6.78 7.38 6.03
N GLN A 239 5.53 7.84 6.04
CA GLN A 239 5.24 9.27 6.20
C GLN A 239 5.67 9.71 7.62
N PRO A 240 6.52 10.75 7.77
CA PRO A 240 7.03 11.17 9.08
C PRO A 240 5.95 11.52 10.11
N ASN A 241 4.78 11.95 9.65
CA ASN A 241 3.62 12.32 10.49
C ASN A 241 2.42 11.39 10.26
N TYR A 242 2.68 10.09 10.04
CA TYR A 242 1.63 9.10 9.87
C TYR A 242 0.67 9.08 11.07
N ARG A 243 -0.64 9.06 10.81
CA ARG A 243 -1.69 9.11 11.83
C ARG A 243 -2.51 7.83 11.80
N ASN A 244 -3.04 7.47 12.96
CA ASN A 244 -4.03 6.41 13.07
C ASN A 244 -5.28 6.76 12.26
N PRO A 245 -5.86 5.80 11.52
CA PRO A 245 -7.18 5.97 10.94
C PRO A 245 -8.20 6.33 12.02
N GLN A 246 -9.08 7.27 11.71
CA GLN A 246 -10.05 7.81 12.66
C GLN A 246 -11.45 7.76 12.06
N SER A 247 -12.41 7.26 12.82
CA SER A 247 -13.84 7.23 12.48
C SER A 247 -14.64 8.07 13.45
N GLN A 248 -15.41 9.02 12.93
CA GLN A 248 -16.45 9.73 13.65
C GLN A 248 -17.77 9.01 13.41
N GLN A 249 -18.43 8.58 14.47
CA GLN A 249 -19.68 7.85 14.39
C GLN A 249 -20.76 8.59 15.15
N ALA A 250 -21.92 8.77 14.53
CA ALA A 250 -23.12 9.29 15.17
C ALA A 250 -24.31 8.37 14.93
N SER A 251 -25.22 8.33 15.89
CA SER A 251 -26.49 7.63 15.79
C SER A 251 -27.60 8.47 16.38
N LEU A 252 -28.78 8.43 15.77
CA LEU A 252 -30.01 8.98 16.33
C LEU A 252 -31.14 7.99 16.09
N GLY A 253 -31.88 7.66 17.13
CA GLY A 253 -33.00 6.74 17.08
C GLY A 253 -34.18 7.27 17.87
N ILE A 254 -35.38 7.02 17.37
CA ILE A 254 -36.62 7.20 18.10
C ILE A 254 -37.38 5.89 18.08
N GLU A 255 -37.92 5.52 19.23
CA GLU A 255 -38.77 4.35 19.39
C GLU A 255 -40.02 4.76 20.14
N ARG A 256 -41.18 4.30 19.67
CA ARG A 256 -42.47 4.58 20.31
C ARG A 256 -43.34 3.34 20.36
N GLN A 257 -43.84 3.03 21.55
CA GLN A 257 -44.94 2.08 21.75
C GLN A 257 -46.27 2.70 21.29
N ILE A 258 -46.99 1.98 20.44
CA ILE A 258 -48.31 2.31 19.92
C ILE A 258 -49.32 1.29 20.46
N GLY A 259 -50.36 1.77 21.15
CA GLY A 259 -51.32 0.90 21.83
C GLY A 259 -50.67 0.14 22.99
N ASN A 260 -50.96 -1.17 23.08
CA ASN A 260 -50.52 -2.01 24.21
C ASN A 260 -49.35 -2.94 23.87
N SER A 261 -49.09 -3.21 22.59
CA SER A 261 -48.11 -4.25 22.17
C SER A 261 -47.29 -3.93 20.93
N LEU A 262 -47.63 -2.89 20.16
CA LEU A 262 -46.86 -2.52 18.97
C LEU A 262 -45.77 -1.51 19.35
N SER A 263 -44.56 -1.67 18.82
CA SER A 263 -43.50 -0.65 18.88
C SER A 263 -43.06 -0.31 17.45
N VAL A 264 -42.82 0.97 17.20
CA VAL A 264 -42.29 1.47 15.93
C VAL A 264 -41.01 2.24 16.21
N SER A 265 -39.96 1.96 15.44
CA SER A 265 -38.66 2.63 15.59
C SER A 265 -38.14 3.15 14.26
N ALA A 266 -37.48 4.31 14.30
CA ALA A 266 -36.69 4.85 13.19
C ALA A 266 -35.28 5.16 13.68
N ASN A 267 -34.26 4.73 12.93
CA ASN A 267 -32.85 4.89 13.31
C ASN A 267 -32.05 5.47 12.15
N TYR A 268 -31.11 6.34 12.46
CA TYR A 268 -30.16 6.93 11.55
C TYR A 268 -28.74 6.73 12.10
N ILE A 269 -27.81 6.34 11.22
CA ILE A 269 -26.39 6.13 11.55
C ILE A 269 -25.56 6.93 10.55
N TYR A 270 -24.57 7.66 11.08
CA TYR A 270 -23.58 8.40 10.32
C TYR A 270 -22.18 7.87 10.66
N VAL A 271 -21.37 7.64 9.64
CA VAL A 271 -19.97 7.24 9.78
C VAL A 271 -19.13 8.06 8.81
N HIS A 272 -18.11 8.73 9.33
CA HIS A 272 -17.12 9.44 8.53
C HIS A 272 -15.71 9.07 8.98
N THR A 273 -14.96 8.45 8.08
CA THR A 273 -13.63 7.92 8.36
C THR A 273 -12.57 8.70 7.58
N THR A 274 -11.49 9.07 8.26
CA THR A 274 -10.37 9.87 7.73
C THR A 274 -9.05 9.20 8.06
N HIS A 275 -7.97 9.68 7.43
CA HIS A 275 -6.61 9.16 7.65
C HIS A 275 -6.48 7.66 7.34
N LEU A 276 -7.23 7.19 6.33
CA LEU A 276 -7.09 5.83 5.84
C LEU A 276 -5.69 5.65 5.23
N PRO A 277 -5.07 4.47 5.40
CA PRO A 277 -3.79 4.17 4.77
C PRO A 277 -3.93 4.25 3.26
N TRP A 278 -2.96 4.88 2.60
CA TRP A 278 -2.82 4.83 1.14
C TRP A 278 -1.34 4.79 0.77
N ALA A 279 -1.02 4.03 -0.28
CA ALA A 279 0.33 3.96 -0.82
C ALA A 279 0.47 5.02 -1.90
N ILE A 280 1.57 5.78 -1.87
CA ILE A 280 1.90 6.77 -2.89
C ILE A 280 3.10 6.28 -3.66
N ASP A 281 2.93 6.08 -4.96
CA ASP A 281 4.08 5.85 -5.81
C ASP A 281 4.70 7.19 -6.21
N LYS A 282 5.97 7.39 -5.84
CA LYS A 282 6.68 8.66 -6.08
C LYS A 282 7.48 8.66 -7.38
N ASN A 283 7.75 7.48 -7.93
CA ASN A 283 8.64 7.29 -9.07
C ASN A 283 7.90 6.62 -10.24
N LEU A 284 6.65 7.02 -10.50
CA LEU A 284 5.94 6.61 -11.71
C LEU A 284 6.80 6.98 -12.93
N LEU A 285 7.25 5.96 -13.66
CA LEU A 285 7.97 6.16 -14.92
C LEU A 285 7.06 6.87 -15.91
N PRO A 286 7.57 7.81 -16.72
CA PRO A 286 6.82 8.37 -17.84
C PRO A 286 6.34 7.22 -18.75
N GLY A 287 5.02 7.02 -18.86
CA GLY A 287 4.44 5.96 -19.69
C GLY A 287 3.90 4.73 -18.94
N ALA A 288 3.98 4.69 -17.60
CA ALA A 288 3.03 3.84 -16.87
C ALA A 288 1.61 4.32 -17.20
N PRO A 289 0.68 3.46 -17.63
CA PRO A 289 -0.68 3.89 -17.94
C PRO A 289 -1.27 4.49 -16.67
N ILE A 290 -1.39 5.82 -16.64
CA ILE A 290 -2.32 6.48 -15.74
C ILE A 290 -3.67 5.99 -16.21
N VAL A 291 -4.31 5.10 -15.45
CA VAL A 291 -5.73 4.82 -15.63
C VAL A 291 -6.45 6.10 -15.23
N SER A 292 -6.54 7.02 -16.18
CA SER A 292 -7.28 8.26 -16.07
C SER A 292 -8.75 7.91 -15.91
N GLY A 293 -9.21 7.88 -14.66
CA GLY A 293 -10.61 8.04 -14.31
C GLY A 293 -11.17 6.92 -13.47
N GLN A 294 -11.04 7.04 -12.15
CA GLN A 294 -12.08 6.83 -11.14
C GLN A 294 -11.41 7.01 -9.76
N PRO A 295 -12.01 7.75 -8.81
CA PRO A 295 -11.53 7.74 -7.42
C PRO A 295 -11.59 6.32 -6.87
N GLY A 296 -10.42 5.72 -6.56
CA GLY A 296 -10.33 4.41 -5.90
C GLY A 296 -9.75 3.26 -6.71
N ALA A 297 -9.07 3.49 -7.83
CA ALA A 297 -8.18 2.50 -8.45
C ALA A 297 -6.75 3.06 -8.47
N ASN A 298 -5.80 2.27 -7.94
CA ASN A 298 -4.43 2.66 -7.57
C ASN A 298 -3.66 3.42 -8.65
#